data_AF-A0A3E2VYR0-F1
#
_entry.id   AF-A0A3E2VYR0-F1
#
_cell.length_a   1.000
_cell.length_b   1.000
_cell.length_c   1.000
_cell.angle_alpha   90.00
_cell.angle_beta   90.00
_cell.angle_gamma   90.00
#
_symmetry.space_group_name_H-M   'P 1'
#
loop_
_entity.id
_entity.type
_entity.pdbx_description
1 polymer ?
#
loop_
_entity_poly.entity_id
_entity_poly.type
_entity_poly.pdbx_seq_one_letter_code
_entity_poly.pdbx_strand_id
1 'polypeptide(L)'
;MMNLNALKIDPEFQGKIPPLNFEEEQQLEQNILHEGRLLNPIIIWNGFILDGHTRYRILRKHPFIVYQIQEIKLANRYAALSWICQNQLGRRNLDPERKKFLMGKLYESEKLARGGSKERAHDENGRFTSMVQNDPLRAKRLSTCERIAAQNGVGPATVKRAEKYAKGVDAAEDAVPGAREEILTGRIKATDAEITALAKTPKGEIPAALAELRKPKQERQPRKAETASSKQTLSEISKSIQGHQRQLTAEEKTSLKASIDNRYQERAVANGSLMMCEVQGAKEDFIRRWNSIFKEYPDVFEDSDCRKIIHDLTEDAVQYLLKIKEKTL
;
A
#
# COMPACT_ATOMS: atom_id res chain seq x y z
N MET A 1 -24.72 -27.35 -6.57
CA MET A 1 -23.97 -26.42 -5.70
C MET A 1 -22.71 -27.11 -5.23
N MET A 2 -21.54 -26.48 -5.36
CA MET A 2 -20.32 -27.01 -4.73
C MET A 2 -20.46 -26.93 -3.20
N ASN A 3 -20.12 -28.03 -2.53
CA ASN A 3 -20.12 -28.10 -1.07
C ASN A 3 -18.93 -27.31 -0.51
N LEU A 4 -19.18 -26.48 0.51
CA LEU A 4 -18.14 -25.72 1.19
C LEU A 4 -16.98 -26.62 1.67
N ASN A 5 -17.29 -27.85 2.10
CA ASN A 5 -16.30 -28.80 2.62
C ASN A 5 -15.36 -29.38 1.56
N ALA A 6 -15.68 -29.22 0.27
CA ALA A 6 -14.83 -29.68 -0.82
C ALA A 6 -13.76 -28.65 -1.22
N LEU A 7 -13.84 -27.42 -0.68
CA LEU A 7 -12.90 -26.35 -0.98
C LEU A 7 -11.56 -26.57 -0.27
N LYS A 8 -10.48 -26.37 -1.02
CA LYS A 8 -9.10 -26.53 -0.55
C LYS A 8 -8.47 -25.16 -0.29
N ILE A 9 -7.76 -25.06 0.83
CA ILE A 9 -6.95 -23.88 1.14
C ILE A 9 -5.53 -24.16 0.69
N ASP A 10 -4.98 -23.25 -0.10
CA ASP A 10 -3.57 -23.27 -0.44
C ASP A 10 -2.82 -22.25 0.43
N PRO A 11 -1.81 -22.66 1.23
CA PRO A 11 -1.08 -21.76 2.11
C PRO A 11 -0.39 -20.61 1.37
N GLU A 12 0.07 -20.84 0.14
CA GLU A 12 0.72 -19.81 -0.68
C GLU A 12 -0.30 -18.77 -1.13
N PHE A 13 -1.50 -19.19 -1.55
CA PHE A 13 -2.57 -18.30 -1.97
C PHE A 13 -3.10 -17.47 -0.80
N GLN A 14 -3.36 -18.14 0.33
CA GLN A 14 -3.80 -17.48 1.55
C GLN A 14 -2.75 -16.45 2.01
N GLY A 15 -1.46 -16.79 1.98
CA GLY A 15 -0.37 -15.92 2.41
C GLY A 15 -0.14 -14.68 1.54
N LYS A 16 -0.77 -14.57 0.35
CA LYS A 16 -0.76 -13.33 -0.45
C LYS A 16 -1.80 -12.32 -0.01
N ILE A 17 -2.81 -12.75 0.73
CA ILE A 17 -3.87 -11.89 1.23
C ILE A 17 -3.55 -11.56 2.69
N PRO A 18 -3.42 -10.28 3.07
CA PRO A 18 -3.24 -9.93 4.48
C PRO A 18 -4.40 -10.50 5.30
N PRO A 19 -4.13 -11.17 6.43
CA PRO A 19 -5.19 -11.52 7.35
C PRO A 19 -5.85 -10.24 7.87
N LEU A 20 -7.18 -10.27 8.00
CA LEU A 20 -7.92 -9.24 8.72
C LEU A 20 -7.53 -9.30 10.20
N ASN A 21 -7.50 -8.15 10.86
CA ASN A 21 -7.34 -8.12 12.32
C ASN A 21 -8.61 -8.68 13.00
N PHE A 22 -8.54 -8.91 14.31
CA PHE A 22 -9.65 -9.51 15.06
C PHE A 22 -10.95 -8.68 14.98
N GLU A 23 -10.83 -7.35 15.11
CA GLU A 23 -11.97 -6.43 15.07
C GLU A 23 -12.59 -6.38 13.67
N GLU A 24 -11.77 -6.32 12.62
CA GLU A 24 -12.19 -6.36 11.22
C GLU A 24 -12.89 -7.68 10.86
N GLU A 25 -12.38 -8.82 11.36
CA GLU A 25 -13.01 -10.11 11.17
C GLU A 25 -14.35 -10.19 11.90
N GLN A 26 -14.42 -9.69 13.14
CA GLN A 26 -15.66 -9.65 13.91
C GLN A 26 -16.71 -8.76 13.25
N GLN A 27 -16.33 -7.58 12.78
CA GLN A 27 -17.22 -6.68 12.06
C GLN A 27 -17.72 -7.32 10.76
N LEU A 28 -16.85 -7.99 10.01
CA LEU A 28 -17.24 -8.74 8.82
C LEU A 28 -18.21 -9.87 9.16
N GLU A 29 -17.95 -10.63 10.23
CA GLU A 29 -18.82 -11.70 10.70
C GLU A 29 -20.21 -11.18 11.07
N GLN A 30 -20.29 -10.07 11.82
CA GLN A 30 -21.56 -9.40 12.15
C GLN A 30 -22.30 -8.91 10.90
N ASN A 31 -21.60 -8.30 9.94
CA ASN A 31 -22.22 -7.83 8.69
C ASN A 31 -22.86 -8.99 7.91
N ILE A 32 -22.15 -10.11 7.78
CA ILE A 32 -22.66 -11.29 7.06
C ILE A 32 -23.87 -11.90 7.82
N LEU A 33 -23.81 -11.95 9.15
CA LEU A 33 -24.92 -12.45 9.98
C LEU A 33 -26.16 -11.57 9.87
N HIS A 34 -25.98 -10.24 9.89
CA HIS A 34 -27.07 -9.29 9.77
C HIS A 34 -27.79 -9.41 8.41
N GLU A 35 -27.04 -9.58 7.33
CA GLU A 35 -27.61 -9.72 5.99
C GLU A 35 -28.16 -11.13 5.70
N GLY A 36 -27.73 -12.15 6.46
CA GLY A 36 -28.14 -13.55 6.29
C GLY A 36 -27.65 -14.21 4.99
N ARG A 37 -26.89 -13.49 4.16
CA ARG A 37 -26.32 -13.96 2.90
C ARG A 37 -24.96 -13.34 2.63
N LEU A 38 -24.14 -14.03 1.88
CA LEU A 38 -22.85 -13.52 1.44
C LEU A 38 -22.98 -12.70 0.15
N LEU A 39 -22.70 -11.39 0.19
CA LEU A 39 -22.75 -10.52 -1.01
C LEU A 39 -21.67 -10.85 -2.04
N ASN A 40 -20.44 -10.99 -1.56
CA ASN A 40 -19.28 -11.23 -2.40
C ASN A 40 -18.99 -12.73 -2.45
N PRO A 41 -19.02 -13.39 -3.62
CA PRO A 41 -18.84 -14.82 -3.72
C PRO A 41 -17.43 -15.26 -3.30
N ILE A 42 -17.29 -16.54 -2.93
CA ILE A 42 -15.97 -17.17 -2.79
C ILE A 42 -15.46 -17.51 -4.18
N ILE A 43 -14.27 -17.00 -4.52
CA ILE A 43 -13.68 -17.21 -5.85
C ILE A 43 -12.70 -18.36 -5.78
N ILE A 44 -12.86 -19.35 -6.65
CA ILE A 44 -12.08 -20.59 -6.65
C ILE A 44 -11.47 -20.89 -8.02
N TRP A 45 -10.44 -21.74 -8.02
CA TRP A 45 -9.86 -22.35 -9.21
C TRP A 45 -9.45 -23.79 -8.91
N ASN A 46 -9.96 -24.76 -9.68
CA ASN A 46 -9.69 -26.20 -9.48
C ASN A 46 -9.93 -26.67 -8.03
N GLY A 47 -10.97 -26.13 -7.39
CA GLY A 47 -11.31 -26.39 -5.98
C GLY A 47 -10.44 -25.64 -4.95
N PHE A 48 -9.43 -24.88 -5.35
CA PHE A 48 -8.63 -24.03 -4.46
C PHE A 48 -9.26 -22.64 -4.30
N ILE A 49 -9.28 -22.12 -3.08
CA ILE A 49 -9.75 -20.76 -2.80
C ILE A 49 -8.72 -19.75 -3.27
N LEU A 50 -9.14 -18.82 -4.12
CA LEU A 50 -8.32 -17.69 -4.57
C LEU A 50 -8.61 -16.43 -3.75
N ASP A 51 -9.88 -16.14 -3.49
CA ASP A 51 -10.32 -15.01 -2.68
C ASP A 51 -11.52 -15.38 -1.81
N GLY A 52 -11.57 -14.78 -0.61
CA GLY A 52 -12.62 -15.07 0.36
C GLY A 52 -12.24 -16.08 1.45
N HIS A 53 -10.95 -16.27 1.75
CA HIS A 53 -10.49 -17.14 2.84
C HIS A 53 -11.14 -16.84 4.20
N THR A 54 -11.25 -15.56 4.58
CA THR A 54 -11.93 -15.17 5.84
C THR A 54 -13.44 -15.44 5.77
N ARG A 55 -14.08 -15.12 4.63
CA ARG A 55 -15.51 -15.41 4.41
C ARG A 55 -15.78 -16.92 4.50
N TYR A 56 -14.92 -17.74 3.91
CA TYR A 56 -14.97 -19.19 4.03
C TYR A 56 -14.91 -19.66 5.49
N ARG A 57 -14.01 -19.10 6.30
CA ARG A 57 -13.92 -19.41 7.74
C ARG A 57 -15.19 -19.02 8.49
N ILE A 58 -15.79 -17.88 8.18
CA ILE A 58 -17.05 -17.44 8.78
C ILE A 58 -18.21 -18.37 8.39
N LEU A 59 -18.34 -18.74 7.11
CA LEU A 59 -19.38 -19.67 6.64
C LEU A 59 -19.26 -21.06 7.28
N ARG A 60 -18.04 -21.52 7.59
CA ARG A 60 -17.81 -22.77 8.33
C ARG A 60 -18.37 -22.74 9.75
N LYS A 61 -18.43 -21.56 10.40
CA LYS A 61 -19.06 -21.37 11.71
C LYS A 61 -20.58 -21.27 11.62
N HIS A 62 -21.09 -20.76 10.50
CA HIS A 62 -22.50 -20.37 10.31
C HIS A 62 -23.10 -21.05 9.07
N PRO A 63 -23.52 -22.32 9.17
CA PRO A 63 -23.95 -23.13 8.02
C PRO A 63 -25.27 -22.67 7.37
N PHE A 64 -26.04 -21.81 8.06
CA PHE A 64 -27.33 -21.30 7.58
C PHE A 64 -27.20 -20.10 6.63
N ILE A 65 -26.01 -19.51 6.49
CA ILE A 65 -25.79 -18.36 5.61
C ILE A 65 -25.80 -18.81 4.15
N VAL A 66 -26.62 -18.15 3.34
CA VAL A 66 -26.65 -18.41 1.89
C VAL A 66 -25.40 -17.82 1.23
N TYR A 67 -24.71 -18.61 0.42
CA TYR A 67 -23.47 -18.19 -0.24
C TYR A 67 -23.43 -18.59 -1.72
N GLN A 68 -22.56 -17.91 -2.46
CA GLN A 68 -22.25 -18.23 -3.85
C GLN A 68 -20.76 -18.53 -4.01
N ILE A 69 -20.47 -19.57 -4.79
CA ILE A 69 -19.10 -19.91 -5.20
C ILE A 69 -18.99 -19.59 -6.69
N GLN A 70 -17.94 -18.87 -7.05
CA GLN A 70 -17.60 -18.55 -8.43
C GLN A 70 -16.29 -19.24 -8.80
N GLU A 71 -16.35 -20.16 -9.75
CA GLU A 71 -15.15 -20.79 -10.30
C GLU A 71 -14.64 -20.03 -11.52
N ILE A 72 -13.34 -19.72 -11.53
CA ILE A 72 -12.65 -19.14 -12.68
C ILE A 72 -11.69 -20.13 -13.30
N LYS A 73 -11.58 -20.10 -14.62
CA LYS A 73 -10.67 -20.97 -15.37
C LYS A 73 -9.34 -20.26 -15.58
N LEU A 74 -8.26 -20.83 -15.05
CA LEU A 74 -6.90 -20.34 -15.21
C LEU A 74 -5.99 -21.46 -15.70
N ALA A 75 -4.97 -21.10 -16.49
CA ALA A 75 -4.12 -22.06 -17.18
C ALA A 75 -3.21 -22.86 -16.23
N ASN A 76 -2.68 -22.21 -15.18
CA ASN A 76 -1.75 -22.83 -14.25
C ASN A 76 -1.75 -22.12 -12.89
N ARG A 77 -1.02 -22.69 -11.93
CA ARG A 77 -0.88 -22.16 -10.56
C ARG A 77 -0.33 -20.72 -10.54
N TYR A 78 0.58 -20.38 -11.44
CA TYR A 78 1.16 -19.03 -11.49
C TYR A 78 0.17 -17.99 -12.03
N ALA A 79 -0.72 -18.39 -12.93
CA ALA A 79 -1.85 -17.55 -13.34
C ALA A 79 -2.82 -17.30 -12.17
N ALA A 80 -3.04 -18.30 -11.29
CA ALA A 80 -3.80 -18.11 -10.05
C ALA A 80 -3.14 -17.11 -9.10
N LEU A 81 -1.82 -17.21 -8.87
CA LEU A 81 -1.07 -16.24 -8.08
C LEU A 81 -1.13 -14.82 -8.68
N SER A 82 -1.01 -14.72 -10.01
CA SER A 82 -1.12 -13.44 -10.72
C SER A 82 -2.51 -12.82 -10.50
N TRP A 83 -3.55 -13.63 -10.64
CA TRP A 83 -4.93 -13.21 -10.43
C TRP A 83 -5.17 -12.72 -8.99
N ILE A 84 -4.67 -13.43 -7.98
CA ILE A 84 -4.79 -13.03 -6.57
C ILE A 84 -4.12 -11.67 -6.36
N CYS A 85 -2.87 -11.50 -6.82
CA CYS A 85 -2.14 -10.25 -6.66
C CYS A 85 -2.85 -9.09 -7.36
N GLN A 86 -3.36 -9.31 -8.58
CA GLN A 86 -4.10 -8.30 -9.33
C GLN A 86 -5.41 -7.90 -8.63
N ASN A 87 -6.17 -8.86 -8.10
CA ASN A 87 -7.39 -8.59 -7.36
C ASN A 87 -7.12 -7.75 -6.10
N GLN A 88 -6.02 -8.03 -5.39
CA GLN A 88 -5.61 -7.24 -4.23
C GLN A 88 -5.13 -5.82 -4.60
N LEU A 89 -4.41 -5.66 -5.70
CA LEU A 89 -3.95 -4.36 -6.20
C LEU A 89 -5.11 -3.43 -6.63
N GLY A 90 -6.28 -3.98 -6.95
CA GLY A 90 -7.49 -3.21 -7.26
C GLY A 90 -8.17 -2.58 -6.03
N ARG A 91 -7.72 -2.88 -4.80
CA ARG A 91 -8.28 -2.29 -3.57
C ARG A 91 -7.78 -0.85 -3.39
N ARG A 92 -8.71 0.07 -3.13
CA ARG A 92 -8.43 1.52 -3.03
C ARG A 92 -7.57 1.91 -1.81
N ASN A 93 -7.63 1.11 -0.73
CA ASN A 93 -6.98 1.41 0.56
C ASN A 93 -5.78 0.49 0.84
N LEU A 94 -4.90 0.32 -0.14
CA LEU A 94 -3.71 -0.52 0.02
C LEU A 94 -2.50 0.32 0.43
N ASP A 95 -1.82 -0.08 1.50
CA ASP A 95 -0.56 0.55 1.92
C ASP A 95 0.48 0.57 0.78
N PRO A 96 1.25 1.66 0.59
CA PRO A 96 2.24 1.75 -0.48
C PRO A 96 3.29 0.63 -0.51
N GLU A 97 3.78 0.17 0.65
CA GLU A 97 4.74 -0.93 0.76
C GLU A 97 4.08 -2.25 0.34
N ARG A 98 2.83 -2.45 0.76
CA ARG A 98 2.04 -3.63 0.37
C ARG A 98 1.71 -3.64 -1.13
N LYS A 99 1.34 -2.49 -1.70
CA LYS A 99 1.11 -2.32 -3.15
C LYS A 99 2.36 -2.69 -3.94
N LYS A 100 3.52 -2.23 -3.48
CA LYS A 100 4.80 -2.55 -4.09
C LYS A 100 5.15 -4.03 -3.98
N PHE A 101 4.98 -4.64 -2.81
CA PHE A 101 5.21 -6.07 -2.62
C PHE A 101 4.35 -6.92 -3.57
N LEU A 102 3.03 -6.64 -3.62
CA LEU A 102 2.10 -7.36 -4.49
C LEU A 102 2.41 -7.15 -5.98
N MET A 103 2.82 -5.95 -6.38
CA MET A 103 3.25 -5.65 -7.75
C MET A 103 4.49 -6.47 -8.14
N GLY A 104 5.47 -6.61 -7.23
CA GLY A 104 6.63 -7.47 -7.42
C GLY A 104 6.25 -8.94 -7.61
N LYS A 105 5.30 -9.42 -6.80
CA LYS A 105 4.76 -10.80 -6.87
C LYS A 105 3.93 -11.06 -8.11
N LEU A 106 3.15 -10.09 -8.57
CA LEU A 106 2.45 -10.17 -9.85
C LEU A 106 3.45 -10.34 -11.01
N TYR A 107 4.51 -9.53 -11.02
CA TYR A 107 5.52 -9.63 -12.08
C TYR A 107 6.28 -10.95 -12.04
N GLU A 108 6.65 -11.44 -10.86
CA GLU A 108 7.32 -12.74 -10.68
C GLU A 108 6.44 -13.90 -11.17
N SER A 109 5.18 -13.94 -10.74
CA SER A 109 4.25 -15.00 -11.11
C SER A 109 3.91 -14.98 -12.60
N GLU A 110 3.71 -13.82 -13.23
CA GLU A 110 3.45 -13.74 -14.66
C GLU A 110 4.67 -14.18 -15.51
N LYS A 111 5.89 -13.95 -15.02
CA LYS A 111 7.12 -14.46 -15.67
C LYS A 111 7.18 -15.98 -15.63
N LEU A 112 6.82 -16.57 -14.49
CA LEU A 112 6.79 -18.03 -14.33
C LEU A 112 5.64 -18.65 -15.14
N ALA A 113 4.47 -17.99 -15.17
CA ALA A 113 3.29 -18.45 -15.90
C ALA A 113 3.50 -18.54 -17.41
N ARG A 114 4.25 -17.60 -18.00
CA ARG A 114 4.57 -17.59 -19.44
C ARG A 114 5.63 -18.61 -19.82
N GLY A 115 6.35 -19.18 -18.84
CA GLY A 115 7.63 -19.85 -19.07
C GLY A 115 8.67 -18.83 -19.51
N GLY A 116 9.92 -18.97 -19.08
CA GLY A 116 10.97 -18.04 -19.49
C GLY A 116 11.10 -18.02 -21.01
N SER A 117 10.58 -17.00 -21.68
CA SER A 117 10.81 -16.75 -23.11
C SER A 117 12.27 -16.34 -23.29
N LYS A 118 13.15 -17.34 -23.25
CA LYS A 118 14.52 -17.29 -23.76
C LYS A 118 14.57 -17.66 -25.25
N GLU A 119 13.43 -17.73 -25.94
CA GLU A 119 13.40 -17.67 -27.40
C GLU A 119 13.83 -16.26 -27.83
N ARG A 120 15.14 -16.09 -27.83
CA ARG A 120 15.82 -15.09 -28.61
C ARG A 120 15.72 -15.60 -30.04
N ALA A 121 15.09 -14.84 -30.92
CA ALA A 121 15.13 -15.16 -32.34
C ALA A 121 16.59 -15.14 -32.78
N HIS A 122 17.05 -16.26 -33.34
CA HIS A 122 18.33 -16.36 -34.02
C HIS A 122 18.03 -16.35 -35.52
N ASP A 123 18.86 -15.67 -36.31
CA ASP A 123 18.83 -15.87 -37.75
C ASP A 123 19.43 -17.24 -38.12
N GLU A 124 19.34 -17.59 -39.40
CA GLU A 124 19.86 -18.83 -40.00
C GLU A 124 21.39 -19.00 -39.76
N ASN A 125 22.08 -17.92 -39.37
CA ASN A 125 23.51 -17.87 -39.13
C ASN A 125 23.86 -17.81 -37.62
N GLY A 126 22.89 -18.03 -36.73
CA GLY A 126 23.09 -18.07 -35.28
C GLY A 126 23.34 -16.71 -34.63
N ARG A 127 23.25 -15.59 -35.36
CA ARG A 127 23.37 -14.25 -34.80
C ARG A 127 22.09 -13.84 -34.08
N PHE A 128 22.28 -13.13 -32.98
CA PHE A 128 21.19 -12.60 -32.16
C PHE A 128 20.43 -11.52 -32.94
N THR A 129 19.16 -11.79 -33.28
CA THR A 129 18.28 -10.75 -33.81
C THR A 129 17.52 -10.12 -32.65
N SER A 130 18.10 -9.05 -32.10
CA SER A 130 17.29 -8.07 -31.37
C SER A 130 16.24 -7.55 -32.34
N MET A 131 14.97 -7.91 -32.12
CA MET A 131 13.76 -7.39 -32.79
C MET A 131 14.06 -6.23 -33.74
N VAL A 132 13.91 -6.51 -35.04
CA VAL A 132 13.95 -5.58 -36.16
C VAL A 132 13.33 -4.24 -35.74
N GLN A 133 14.16 -3.20 -35.66
CA GLN A 133 13.76 -1.87 -35.17
C GLN A 133 12.94 -1.05 -36.17
N ASN A 134 12.62 -1.57 -37.36
CA ASN A 134 11.88 -0.83 -38.39
C ASN A 134 10.77 -1.68 -39.02
N ASP A 135 9.64 -1.81 -38.32
CA ASP A 135 8.35 -2.15 -38.94
C ASP A 135 7.28 -1.21 -38.35
N PRO A 136 6.76 -0.22 -39.10
CA PRO A 136 5.93 0.85 -38.54
C PRO A 136 4.53 0.44 -38.07
N LEU A 137 4.10 -0.82 -38.22
CA LEU A 137 2.66 -1.16 -38.07
C LEU A 137 2.35 -2.41 -37.24
N ARG A 138 3.32 -3.06 -36.59
CA ARG A 138 3.00 -4.11 -35.62
C ARG A 138 2.78 -3.47 -34.25
N ALA A 139 1.53 -3.40 -33.79
CA ALA A 139 1.19 -3.00 -32.42
C ALA A 139 2.13 -3.71 -31.44
N LYS A 140 3.09 -2.96 -30.88
CA LYS A 140 4.16 -3.49 -30.03
C LYS A 140 3.49 -4.17 -28.84
N ARG A 141 3.51 -5.50 -28.79
CA ARG A 141 3.00 -6.25 -27.63
C ARG A 141 3.79 -5.79 -26.42
N LEU A 142 3.12 -5.09 -25.50
CA LEU A 142 3.71 -4.63 -24.26
C LEU A 142 4.34 -5.82 -23.54
N SER A 143 5.58 -5.64 -23.08
CA SER A 143 6.24 -6.59 -22.20
C SER A 143 5.43 -6.74 -20.91
N THR A 144 5.60 -7.87 -20.22
CA THR A 144 4.96 -8.14 -18.92
C THR A 144 5.15 -6.96 -17.94
N CYS A 145 6.35 -6.37 -17.88
CA CYS A 145 6.59 -5.22 -17.01
C CYS A 145 5.91 -3.94 -17.48
N GLU A 146 5.80 -3.69 -18.79
CA GLU A 146 5.11 -2.49 -19.32
C GLU A 146 3.60 -2.56 -19.09
N ARG A 147 2.99 -3.74 -19.24
CA ARG A 147 1.57 -3.92 -18.95
C ARG A 147 1.24 -3.70 -17.47
N ILE A 148 2.00 -4.32 -16.56
CA ILE A 148 1.79 -4.16 -15.11
C ILE A 148 2.00 -2.69 -14.70
N ALA A 149 3.03 -2.05 -15.26
CA ALA A 149 3.34 -0.64 -15.06
C ALA A 149 2.15 0.26 -15.44
N ALA A 150 1.61 0.09 -16.66
CA ALA A 150 0.46 0.85 -17.14
C ALA A 150 -0.78 0.63 -16.24
N GLN A 151 -1.08 -0.62 -15.86
CA GLN A 151 -2.21 -0.95 -15.00
C GLN A 151 -2.12 -0.32 -13.60
N ASN A 152 -0.91 -0.08 -13.11
CA ASN A 152 -0.68 0.46 -11.77
C ASN A 152 -0.29 1.96 -11.77
N GLY A 153 -0.23 2.61 -12.94
CA GLY A 153 0.18 4.00 -13.09
C GLY A 153 1.63 4.27 -12.71
N VAL A 154 2.54 3.31 -12.89
CA VAL A 154 3.96 3.42 -12.53
C VAL A 154 4.87 3.15 -13.72
N GLY A 155 6.15 3.50 -13.62
CA GLY A 155 7.15 3.18 -14.66
C GLY A 155 7.59 1.69 -14.66
N PRO A 156 7.99 1.11 -15.81
CA PRO A 156 8.47 -0.27 -15.89
C PRO A 156 9.68 -0.57 -14.98
N ALA A 157 10.54 0.41 -14.75
CA ALA A 157 11.66 0.29 -13.82
C ALA A 157 11.21 0.11 -12.36
N THR A 158 10.07 0.70 -11.98
CA THR A 158 9.48 0.54 -10.65
C THR A 158 8.97 -0.88 -10.45
N VAL A 159 8.36 -1.50 -11.47
CA VAL A 159 7.93 -2.92 -11.43
C VAL A 159 9.13 -3.84 -11.20
N LYS A 160 10.25 -3.62 -11.90
CA LYS A 160 11.48 -4.40 -11.70
C LYS A 160 12.11 -4.21 -10.32
N ARG A 161 12.04 -2.99 -9.76
CA ARG A 161 12.47 -2.73 -8.37
C ARG A 161 11.56 -3.41 -7.36
N ALA A 162 10.25 -3.40 -7.61
CA ALA A 162 9.26 -4.09 -6.78
C ALA A 162 9.50 -5.60 -6.71
N GLU A 163 9.92 -6.26 -7.81
CA GLU A 163 10.33 -7.68 -7.79
C GLU A 163 11.49 -7.93 -6.83
N LYS A 164 12.53 -7.09 -6.89
CA LYS A 164 13.72 -7.21 -6.01
C LYS A 164 13.37 -6.97 -4.55
N TYR A 165 12.53 -5.97 -4.29
CA TYR A 165 12.00 -5.68 -2.97
C TYR A 165 11.20 -6.88 -2.43
N ALA A 166 10.28 -7.42 -3.23
CA ALA A 166 9.45 -8.56 -2.82
C ALA A 166 10.30 -9.77 -2.41
N LYS A 167 11.35 -10.10 -3.18
CA LYS A 167 12.31 -11.17 -2.83
C LYS A 167 13.02 -10.92 -1.50
N GLY A 168 13.36 -9.66 -1.21
CA GLY A 168 13.93 -9.28 0.08
C GLY A 168 12.97 -9.49 1.25
N VAL A 169 11.70 -9.15 1.04
CA VAL A 169 10.63 -9.37 2.03
C VAL A 169 10.35 -10.87 2.24
N ASP A 170 10.37 -11.70 1.19
CA ASP A 170 10.20 -13.14 1.37
C ASP A 170 11.40 -13.77 2.08
N ALA A 171 12.63 -13.35 1.74
CA ALA A 171 13.83 -13.81 2.43
C ALA A 171 13.80 -13.45 3.93
N ALA A 172 13.22 -12.30 4.27
CA ALA A 172 12.98 -11.90 5.66
C ALA A 172 11.98 -12.83 6.36
N GLU A 173 10.86 -13.14 5.71
CA GLU A 173 9.83 -14.04 6.25
C GLU A 173 10.34 -15.49 6.43
N ASP A 174 11.08 -15.99 5.45
CA ASP A 174 11.66 -17.34 5.47
C ASP A 174 12.67 -17.50 6.61
N ALA A 175 13.37 -16.43 6.98
CA ALA A 175 14.33 -16.41 8.08
C ALA A 175 13.68 -16.14 9.44
N VAL A 176 12.67 -15.25 9.48
CA VAL A 176 11.96 -14.83 10.68
C VAL A 176 10.46 -14.71 10.34
N PRO A 177 9.63 -15.70 10.70
CA PRO A 177 8.19 -15.62 10.49
C PRO A 177 7.59 -14.36 11.13
N GLY A 178 6.75 -13.64 10.38
CA GLY A 178 6.17 -12.36 10.79
C GLY A 178 6.98 -11.12 10.38
N ALA A 179 8.24 -11.27 9.92
CA ALA A 179 9.04 -10.14 9.45
C ALA A 179 8.42 -9.46 8.22
N ARG A 180 7.71 -10.19 7.36
CA ARG A 180 6.96 -9.60 6.24
C ARG A 180 6.00 -8.54 6.73
N GLU A 181 5.18 -8.86 7.73
CA GLU A 181 4.15 -7.95 8.20
C GLU A 181 4.75 -6.74 8.91
N GLU A 182 5.87 -6.90 9.63
CA GLU A 182 6.60 -5.78 10.22
C GLU A 182 7.17 -4.81 9.17
N ILE A 183 7.64 -5.33 8.03
CA ILE A 183 8.13 -4.50 6.92
C ILE A 183 6.94 -3.81 6.24
N LEU A 184 5.88 -4.55 5.91
CA LEU A 184 4.72 -4.01 5.16
C LEU A 184 3.84 -3.06 5.97
N THR A 185 3.89 -3.11 7.30
CA THR A 185 3.20 -2.15 8.19
C THR A 185 4.08 -0.95 8.57
N GLY A 186 5.34 -0.92 8.09
CA GLY A 186 6.27 0.17 8.39
C GLY A 186 6.82 0.17 9.82
N ARG A 187 6.63 -0.92 10.60
CA ARG A 187 7.27 -1.08 11.93
C ARG A 187 8.78 -1.12 11.78
N ILE A 188 9.27 -1.79 10.74
CA ILE A 188 10.67 -1.72 10.32
C ILE A 188 10.83 -0.55 9.34
N LYS A 189 11.41 0.56 9.80
CA LYS A 189 11.75 1.72 8.96
C LYS A 189 13.02 1.45 8.16
N ALA A 190 12.99 0.46 7.27
CA ALA A 190 14.08 0.14 6.36
C ALA A 190 13.87 0.78 4.99
N THR A 191 14.97 1.11 4.33
CA THR A 191 14.98 1.55 2.94
C THR A 191 14.84 0.36 2.00
N ASP A 192 14.34 0.60 0.78
CA ASP A 192 14.26 -0.40 -0.28
C ASP A 192 15.55 -1.16 -0.53
N ALA A 193 16.68 -0.46 -0.44
CA ALA A 193 18.00 -1.01 -0.66
C ALA A 193 18.37 -2.00 0.47
N GLU A 194 18.07 -1.65 1.73
CA GLU A 194 18.27 -2.53 2.89
C GLU A 194 17.41 -3.79 2.78
N ILE A 195 16.12 -3.65 2.44
CA ILE A 195 15.22 -4.80 2.25
C ILE A 195 15.67 -5.67 1.08
N THR A 196 16.01 -5.07 -0.06
CA THR A 196 16.52 -5.81 -1.23
C THR A 196 17.83 -6.54 -0.94
N ALA A 197 18.68 -5.99 -0.06
CA ALA A 197 19.93 -6.63 0.34
C ALA A 197 19.69 -7.94 1.09
N LEU A 198 18.58 -8.10 1.82
CA LEU A 198 18.23 -9.32 2.55
C LEU A 198 18.16 -10.54 1.63
N ALA A 199 17.69 -10.38 0.40
CA ALA A 199 17.65 -11.46 -0.60
C ALA A 199 19.06 -11.92 -1.05
N LYS A 200 20.10 -11.12 -0.84
CA LYS A 200 21.50 -11.44 -1.17
C LYS A 200 22.29 -11.90 0.06
N THR A 201 21.78 -11.64 1.26
CA THR A 201 22.41 -12.03 2.52
C THR A 201 22.23 -13.54 2.74
N PRO A 202 23.27 -14.25 3.23
CA PRO A 202 23.13 -15.66 3.60
C PRO A 202 22.01 -15.86 4.63
N LYS A 203 21.24 -16.94 4.51
CA LYS A 203 20.05 -17.20 5.35
C LYS A 203 20.32 -17.09 6.85
N GLY A 204 21.48 -17.52 7.32
CA GLY A 204 21.87 -17.45 8.73
C GLY A 204 22.13 -16.03 9.25
N GLU A 205 22.41 -15.07 8.38
CA GLU A 205 22.72 -13.66 8.74
C GLU A 205 21.49 -12.73 8.60
N ILE A 206 20.42 -13.19 7.95
CA ILE A 206 19.18 -12.42 7.77
C ILE A 206 18.54 -12.03 9.12
N PRO A 207 18.45 -12.91 10.14
CA PRO A 207 17.90 -12.53 11.44
C PRO A 207 18.66 -11.39 12.11
N ALA A 208 20.00 -11.42 12.05
CA ALA A 208 20.86 -10.36 12.57
C ALA A 208 20.68 -9.05 11.78
N ALA A 209 20.60 -9.15 10.44
CA ALA A 209 20.29 -8.01 9.58
C ALA A 209 18.95 -7.35 9.93
N LEU A 210 17.91 -8.15 10.16
CA LEU A 210 16.58 -7.65 10.55
C LEU A 210 16.60 -7.03 11.95
N ALA A 211 17.31 -7.63 12.90
CA ALA A 211 17.48 -7.06 14.24
C ALA A 211 18.14 -5.68 14.20
N GLU A 212 19.16 -5.49 13.35
CA GLU A 212 19.74 -4.17 13.11
C GLU A 212 18.76 -3.19 12.46
N LEU A 213 17.92 -3.65 11.53
CA LEU A 213 16.91 -2.80 10.89
C LEU A 213 15.76 -2.40 11.83
N ARG A 214 15.51 -3.15 12.90
CA ARG A 214 14.56 -2.76 13.96
C ARG A 214 15.07 -1.59 14.81
N LYS A 215 16.39 -1.37 14.88
CA LYS A 215 16.97 -0.23 15.59
C LYS A 215 16.60 1.09 14.89
N PRO A 216 16.41 2.20 15.64
CA PRO A 216 16.20 3.52 15.05
C PRO A 216 17.39 3.90 14.16
N LYS A 217 17.11 4.60 13.05
CA LYS A 217 18.09 4.88 11.99
C LYS A 217 19.38 5.58 12.49
N GLN A 218 19.31 6.29 13.61
CA GLN A 218 20.45 6.97 14.24
C GLN A 218 21.41 6.01 14.97
N GLU A 219 20.94 4.83 15.38
CA GLU A 219 21.72 3.84 16.15
C GLU A 219 22.20 2.66 15.28
N ARG A 220 21.88 2.66 13.98
CA ARG A 220 22.29 1.60 13.06
C ARG A 220 23.77 1.73 12.71
N GLN A 221 24.50 0.62 12.76
CA GLN A 221 25.87 0.61 12.27
C GLN A 221 25.90 0.78 10.73
N PRO A 222 26.77 1.64 10.18
CA PRO A 222 26.91 1.79 8.74
C PRO A 222 27.47 0.49 8.14
N ARG A 223 26.69 -0.15 7.27
CA ARG A 223 27.18 -1.31 6.49
C ARG A 223 28.24 -0.86 5.50
N LYS A 224 29.42 -1.49 5.54
CA LYS A 224 30.49 -1.33 4.54
C LYS A 224 29.97 -1.80 3.17
N ALA A 225 29.68 -0.86 2.28
CA ALA A 225 29.54 -1.12 0.86
C ALA A 225 30.88 -0.81 0.18
N GLU A 226 31.56 -1.85 -0.30
CA GLU A 226 32.76 -1.74 -1.13
C GLU A 226 32.39 -1.17 -2.50
N THR A 227 32.73 0.10 -2.73
CA THR A 227 33.19 0.65 -4.01
C THR A 227 33.61 2.11 -3.77
N ALA A 228 34.87 2.27 -3.36
CA ALA A 228 35.53 3.56 -3.23
C ALA A 228 36.33 3.83 -4.52
N SER A 229 35.79 4.63 -5.44
CA SER A 229 36.61 5.31 -6.46
C SER A 229 35.96 6.51 -7.17
N SER A 230 34.70 6.86 -6.89
CA SER A 230 34.04 7.99 -7.61
C SER A 230 33.35 9.03 -6.72
N LYS A 231 33.66 9.05 -5.41
CA LYS A 231 33.02 9.96 -4.45
C LYS A 231 33.73 11.31 -4.25
N GLN A 232 34.95 11.50 -4.73
CA GLN A 232 35.67 12.76 -4.52
C GLN A 232 35.11 13.91 -5.37
N THR A 233 34.70 13.66 -6.62
CA THR A 233 34.23 14.71 -7.54
C THR A 233 32.80 15.21 -7.29
N LEU A 234 31.94 14.44 -6.62
CA LEU A 234 30.56 14.84 -6.31
C LEU A 234 30.43 15.67 -5.01
N SER A 235 31.43 15.61 -4.14
CA SER A 235 31.49 16.35 -2.87
C SER A 235 31.63 17.86 -3.08
N GLU A 236 32.43 18.26 -4.08
CA GLU A 236 32.72 19.67 -4.34
C GLU A 236 31.54 20.37 -5.05
N ILE A 237 30.82 19.65 -5.92
CA ILE A 237 29.64 20.18 -6.63
C ILE A 237 28.44 20.33 -5.68
N SER A 238 28.25 19.42 -4.70
CA SER A 238 27.12 19.52 -3.75
C SER A 238 27.22 20.72 -2.80
N LYS A 239 28.44 21.16 -2.44
CA LYS A 239 28.62 22.31 -1.54
C LYS A 239 28.30 23.66 -2.20
N SER A 240 28.27 23.71 -3.53
CA SER A 240 27.98 24.94 -4.29
C SER A 240 26.46 25.16 -4.50
N ILE A 241 25.63 24.10 -4.38
CA ILE A 241 24.21 24.15 -4.75
C ILE A 241 23.27 24.23 -3.51
N GLN A 242 23.73 23.86 -2.32
CA GLN A 242 22.93 24.04 -1.10
C GLN A 242 23.16 25.42 -0.48
N GLY A 243 22.23 26.33 -0.78
CA GLY A 243 22.08 27.59 -0.06
C GLY A 243 22.10 27.39 1.46
N HIS A 244 22.75 28.32 2.15
CA HIS A 244 23.06 28.26 3.59
C HIS A 244 21.89 27.76 4.44
N GLN A 245 21.98 26.49 4.90
CA GLN A 245 21.18 26.01 6.01
C GLN A 245 21.69 26.68 7.28
N ARG A 246 20.99 27.72 7.74
CA ARG A 246 21.28 28.38 9.02
C ARG A 246 21.09 27.34 10.13
N GLN A 247 22.16 27.04 10.86
CA GLN A 247 22.08 26.14 12.01
C GLN A 247 21.40 26.88 13.17
N LEU A 248 20.41 26.23 13.79
CA LEU A 248 19.70 26.73 14.97
C LEU A 248 20.68 26.96 16.13
N THR A 249 20.58 28.11 16.79
CA THR A 249 21.42 28.48 17.93
C THR A 249 21.11 27.57 19.14
N ALA A 250 22.00 27.59 20.14
CA ALA A 250 21.80 26.80 21.35
C ALA A 250 20.48 27.15 22.06
N GLU A 251 20.08 28.43 22.02
CA GLU A 251 18.83 28.95 22.59
C GLU A 251 17.59 28.45 21.84
N GLU A 252 17.64 28.38 20.51
CA GLU A 252 16.55 27.82 19.70
C GLU A 252 16.40 26.31 19.92
N LYS A 253 17.51 25.60 20.16
CA LYS A 253 17.49 24.17 20.50
C LYS A 253 16.91 23.92 21.89
N THR A 254 17.21 24.74 22.89
CA THR A 254 16.60 24.62 24.22
C THR A 254 15.11 24.97 24.19
N SER A 255 14.71 26.00 23.45
CA SER A 255 13.30 26.35 23.25
C SER A 255 12.52 25.22 22.55
N LEU A 256 13.12 24.62 21.51
CA LEU A 256 12.52 23.49 20.80
C LEU A 256 12.41 22.24 21.69
N LYS A 257 13.42 21.99 22.54
CA LYS A 257 13.40 20.86 23.48
C LYS A 257 12.34 21.04 24.56
N ALA A 258 12.21 22.24 25.13
CA ALA A 258 11.14 22.57 26.06
C ALA A 258 9.74 22.40 25.43
N SER A 259 9.57 22.75 24.16
CA SER A 259 8.31 22.57 23.41
C SER A 259 7.99 21.09 23.11
N ILE A 260 9.00 20.22 23.03
CA ILE A 260 8.84 18.78 22.85
C ILE A 260 8.49 18.12 24.20
N ASP A 261 9.18 18.50 25.28
CA ASP A 261 8.94 17.92 26.61
C ASP A 261 7.54 18.28 27.14
N ASN A 262 7.02 19.47 26.80
CA ASN A 262 5.64 19.88 27.10
C ASN A 262 4.58 19.04 26.33
N ARG A 263 5.00 18.35 25.27
CA ARG A 263 4.14 17.51 24.42
C ARG A 263 3.96 16.09 24.95
N TYR A 264 4.78 15.68 25.93
CA TYR A 264 4.81 14.33 26.50
C TYR A 264 4.40 14.27 27.98
N GLN A 265 3.90 15.37 28.56
CA GLN A 265 3.16 15.26 29.83
C GLN A 265 1.90 14.44 29.59
N GLU A 266 1.66 13.47 30.49
CA GLU A 266 0.51 12.57 30.48
C GLU A 266 -0.78 13.35 30.17
N ARG A 267 -1.52 12.90 29.15
CA ARG A 267 -2.84 13.45 28.81
C ARG A 267 -3.70 13.37 30.06
N ALA A 268 -3.87 14.51 30.73
CA ALA A 268 -4.92 14.73 31.69
C ALA A 268 -6.23 14.26 31.04
N VAL A 269 -7.00 13.45 31.79
CA VAL A 269 -8.35 12.97 31.45
C VAL A 269 -9.07 14.08 30.67
N ALA A 270 -9.46 13.79 29.42
CA ALA A 270 -9.90 14.78 28.44
C ALA A 270 -10.84 15.81 29.07
N ASN A 271 -10.26 16.95 29.45
CA ASN A 271 -11.00 18.06 29.99
C ASN A 271 -11.64 18.81 28.82
N GLY A 272 -12.73 19.54 29.09
CA GLY A 272 -13.48 20.24 28.04
C GLY A 272 -12.61 21.08 27.11
N SER A 273 -11.46 21.58 27.60
CA SER A 273 -10.49 22.34 26.83
C SER A 273 -9.88 21.58 25.64
N LEU A 274 -9.59 20.27 25.77
CA LEU A 274 -9.01 19.49 24.67
C LEU A 274 -10.06 19.23 23.55
N MET A 275 -11.32 19.07 23.94
CA MET A 275 -12.43 18.91 22.99
C MET A 275 -12.75 20.22 22.26
N MET A 276 -12.49 21.38 22.87
CA MET A 276 -12.64 22.69 22.20
C MET A 276 -11.61 22.89 21.08
N CYS A 277 -10.42 22.29 21.14
CA CYS A 277 -9.46 22.31 20.02
C CYS A 277 -10.01 21.57 18.79
N GLU A 278 -10.70 20.45 18.98
CA GLU A 278 -11.35 19.72 17.88
C GLU A 278 -12.52 20.52 17.28
N VAL A 279 -13.34 21.17 18.12
CA VAL A 279 -14.40 22.09 17.66
C VAL A 279 -13.82 23.26 16.87
N GLN A 280 -12.69 23.82 17.33
CA GLN A 280 -11.98 24.88 16.62
C GLN A 280 -11.44 24.38 15.27
N GLY A 281 -10.81 23.20 15.23
CA GLY A 281 -10.32 22.58 14.00
C GLY A 281 -11.43 22.34 12.99
N ALA A 282 -12.58 21.81 13.43
CA ALA A 282 -13.75 21.60 12.58
C ALA A 282 -14.28 22.91 11.97
N LYS A 283 -14.31 24.01 12.75
CA LYS A 283 -14.69 25.35 12.26
C LYS A 283 -13.72 25.83 11.18
N GLU A 284 -12.41 25.70 11.40
CA GLU A 284 -11.39 26.14 10.44
C GLU A 284 -11.43 25.33 9.14
N ASP A 285 -11.66 24.02 9.24
CA ASP A 285 -11.77 23.14 8.07
C ASP A 285 -13.03 23.40 7.23
N PHE A 286 -14.16 23.73 7.88
CA PHE A 286 -15.38 24.17 7.19
C PHE A 286 -15.09 25.41 6.32
N ILE A 287 -14.52 26.46 6.94
CA ILE A 287 -14.19 27.72 6.25
C ILE A 287 -13.22 27.46 5.10
N ARG A 288 -12.16 26.67 5.34
CA ARG A 288 -11.15 26.37 4.33
C ARG A 288 -11.73 25.66 3.12
N ARG A 289 -12.58 24.65 3.33
CA ARG A 289 -13.19 23.87 2.24
C ARG A 289 -14.14 24.70 1.40
N TRP A 290 -14.98 25.51 2.04
CA TRP A 290 -15.91 26.41 1.34
C TRP A 290 -15.15 27.45 0.52
N ASN A 291 -14.11 28.08 1.09
CA ASN A 291 -13.27 29.04 0.37
C ASN A 291 -12.54 28.41 -0.83
N SER A 292 -12.06 27.16 -0.70
CA SER A 292 -11.45 26.43 -1.82
C SER A 292 -12.46 26.21 -2.95
N ILE A 293 -13.67 25.75 -2.63
CA ILE A 293 -14.71 25.49 -3.64
C ILE A 293 -15.07 26.78 -4.37
N PHE A 294 -15.32 27.87 -3.65
CA PHE A 294 -15.70 29.16 -4.25
C PHE A 294 -14.57 29.82 -5.04
N LYS A 295 -13.31 29.50 -4.72
CA LYS A 295 -12.16 29.95 -5.49
C LYS A 295 -11.97 29.15 -6.78
N GLU A 296 -12.21 27.84 -6.73
CA GLU A 296 -12.05 26.93 -7.87
C GLU A 296 -13.21 27.02 -8.86
N TYR A 297 -14.41 27.35 -8.36
CA TYR A 297 -15.66 27.43 -9.12
C TYR A 297 -16.40 28.73 -8.78
N PRO A 298 -15.99 29.89 -9.33
CA PRO A 298 -16.64 31.18 -9.06
C PRO A 298 -18.02 31.33 -9.73
N ASP A 299 -18.27 30.56 -10.78
CA ASP A 299 -19.50 30.49 -11.58
C ASP A 299 -20.70 29.92 -10.80
N VAL A 300 -20.45 29.23 -9.68
CA VAL A 300 -21.51 28.75 -8.77
C VAL A 300 -22.35 29.89 -8.17
N PHE A 301 -21.84 31.13 -8.17
CA PHE A 301 -22.59 32.32 -7.77
C PHE A 301 -23.33 32.98 -8.94
N GLU A 302 -23.08 32.59 -10.18
CA GLU A 302 -23.75 33.11 -11.37
C GLU A 302 -24.97 32.24 -11.74
N ASP A 303 -24.89 30.93 -11.51
CA ASP A 303 -25.98 29.98 -11.71
C ASP A 303 -27.08 30.09 -10.63
N SER A 304 -28.35 30.18 -11.05
CA SER A 304 -29.49 30.39 -10.14
C SER A 304 -29.76 29.20 -9.23
N ASP A 305 -29.54 27.97 -9.72
CA ASP A 305 -29.81 26.75 -8.99
C ASP A 305 -28.71 26.51 -7.95
N CYS A 306 -27.44 26.74 -8.33
CA CYS A 306 -26.30 26.70 -7.43
C CYS A 306 -26.42 27.74 -6.31
N ARG A 307 -26.81 28.98 -6.63
CA ARG A 307 -27.06 30.02 -5.61
C ARG A 307 -28.12 29.60 -4.61
N LYS A 308 -29.21 28.98 -5.07
CA LYS A 308 -30.29 28.50 -4.20
C LYS A 308 -29.80 27.40 -3.27
N ILE A 309 -29.04 26.43 -3.79
CA ILE A 309 -28.45 25.35 -2.99
C ILE A 309 -27.47 25.91 -1.94
N ILE A 310 -26.60 26.85 -2.33
CA ILE A 310 -25.66 27.49 -1.41
C ILE A 310 -26.40 28.25 -0.31
N HIS A 311 -27.47 28.97 -0.67
CA HIS A 311 -28.31 29.67 0.28
C HIS A 311 -28.93 28.71 1.31
N ASP A 312 -29.55 27.62 0.85
CA ASP A 312 -30.20 26.64 1.73
C ASP A 312 -29.19 25.95 2.66
N LEU A 313 -28.00 25.58 2.15
CA LEU A 313 -26.92 25.01 2.97
C LEU A 313 -26.39 25.99 4.02
N THR A 314 -26.33 27.27 3.68
CA THR A 314 -25.87 28.31 4.60
C THR A 314 -26.92 28.54 5.70
N GLU A 315 -28.20 28.60 5.34
CA GLU A 315 -29.29 28.77 6.29
C GLU A 315 -29.34 27.60 7.28
N ASP A 316 -29.24 26.35 6.81
CA ASP A 316 -29.19 25.17 7.68
C ASP A 316 -28.02 25.22 8.67
N ALA A 317 -26.83 25.64 8.20
CA ALA A 317 -25.66 25.79 9.05
C ALA A 317 -25.86 26.89 10.11
N VAL A 318 -26.45 28.02 9.72
CA VAL A 318 -26.77 29.12 10.65
C VAL A 318 -27.77 28.66 11.71
N GLN A 319 -28.85 27.97 11.32
CA GLN A 319 -29.85 27.45 12.26
C GLN A 319 -29.25 26.47 13.26
N TYR A 320 -28.33 25.60 12.82
CA TYR A 320 -27.60 24.71 13.71
C TYR A 320 -26.70 25.47 14.70
N LEU A 321 -25.96 26.48 14.22
CA LEU A 321 -25.09 27.30 15.06
C LEU A 321 -25.89 28.12 16.09
N LEU A 322 -27.08 28.61 15.73
CA LEU A 322 -27.98 29.28 16.67
C LEU A 322 -28.44 28.33 17.79
N LYS A 323 -28.84 27.10 17.45
CA LYS A 323 -29.18 26.06 18.46
C LYS A 323 -28.02 25.73 19.39
N ILE A 324 -26.78 25.75 18.89
CA ILE A 324 -25.60 25.58 19.75
C ILE A 324 -25.41 26.82 20.63
N LYS A 325 -25.54 28.01 20.06
CA LYS A 325 -25.37 29.28 20.77
C LYS A 325 -26.32 29.40 21.95
N GLU A 326 -27.59 29.00 21.79
CA GLU A 326 -28.59 28.92 22.85
C GLU A 326 -28.22 27.97 24.00
N LYS A 327 -27.42 26.92 23.73
CA LYS A 327 -26.94 25.98 24.76
C LYS A 327 -25.68 26.47 25.48
N THR A 328 -25.04 27.52 24.95
CA THR A 328 -23.79 28.09 25.49
C THR A 328 -23.99 29.45 26.16
N LEU A 329 -25.24 29.94 26.23
CA LEU A 329 -25.68 31.13 26.95
C LEU A 329 -26.39 30.73 28.25
#